data_AF-A0A9P3E510-F1
#
_entry.id   AF-A0A9P3E510-F1
#
_cell.length_a   1.000
_cell.length_b   1.000
_cell.length_c   1.000
_cell.angle_alpha   90.00
_cell.angle_beta   90.00
_cell.angle_gamma   90.00
#
_symmetry.space_group_name_H-M   'P 1'
#
loop_
_entity.id
_entity.type
_entity.pdbx_description
1 polymer ?
#
loop_
_entity_poly.entity_id
_entity_poly.type
_entity_poly.pdbx_seq_one_letter_code
_entity_poly.pdbx_strand_id
1 'polypeptide(L)'
;MSLSSHDTVLHATPPFGGLPASDVESLYLAAVLQSALPGRWAIKSGEWATNGSRLPYITHLDNLIRTRHLSSLPGWADPDGPLSEEERAEAVSWRAYIEGTLTDLVNHTLYSLPPNYPDLAHAQLDGLRFPENHYIPQRLRGVVKARLSHVGLWGVGGLHDGDAADEDRKRLDEAFVVGPAGTTAPRAWTGWRSGRETEKRRRKWGEGELARRARGVLDPLARRLAGREYWFGASPTTPDLLLFAHLSLLLTPTFPNPLLPDLIRSTYPSLSAHHDRVRSALFGGARIHADGSSDASASAYAVIHRITLPPSPTLWESLSDTVSSWWADTTTGNGSASATAGDKPRKKTAKEKEFERGRWAWFAAAGVGMVVYLLASGLVRVEYAGEGDDEEEGEENEDGDEDEDEEEDEDEDEDLGPLTGLVEEEDDE
;
A
#
# COMPACT_ATOMS: atom_id res chain seq x y z
N MET A 1 -25.24 12.67 -28.67
CA MET A 1 -25.79 11.94 -27.50
C MET A 1 -25.53 10.46 -27.74
N SER A 2 -24.38 9.95 -27.29
CA SER A 2 -23.96 8.56 -27.51
C SER A 2 -24.57 7.69 -26.42
N LEU A 3 -25.38 6.70 -26.82
CA LEU A 3 -26.10 5.81 -25.92
C LEU A 3 -25.14 4.86 -25.19
N SER A 4 -25.28 4.86 -23.87
CA SER A 4 -24.97 3.77 -22.94
C SER A 4 -25.05 2.39 -23.60
N SER A 5 -23.93 1.66 -23.68
CA SER A 5 -23.93 0.29 -24.22
C SER A 5 -24.18 -0.79 -23.16
N HIS A 6 -24.17 -0.44 -21.86
CA HIS A 6 -24.37 -1.40 -20.78
C HIS A 6 -25.26 -0.80 -19.69
N ASP A 7 -26.37 -1.47 -19.37
CA ASP A 7 -27.31 -1.01 -18.34
C ASP A 7 -26.71 -1.12 -16.94
N THR A 8 -25.81 -2.07 -16.71
CA THR A 8 -25.17 -2.33 -15.41
C THR A 8 -23.68 -2.06 -15.49
N VAL A 9 -23.17 -1.23 -14.57
CA VAL A 9 -21.76 -0.85 -14.50
C VAL A 9 -21.21 -1.13 -13.11
N LEU A 10 -20.13 -1.90 -13.04
CA LEU A 10 -19.32 -2.10 -11.85
C LEU A 10 -18.26 -1.00 -11.76
N HIS A 11 -18.29 -0.24 -10.68
CA HIS A 11 -17.28 0.75 -10.33
C HIS A 11 -16.32 0.08 -9.35
N ALA A 12 -15.18 -0.35 -9.89
CA ALA A 12 -14.18 -1.16 -9.20
C ALA A 12 -12.94 -0.33 -8.85
N THR A 13 -12.03 -0.92 -8.07
CA THR A 13 -10.67 -0.38 -7.94
C THR A 13 -9.91 -0.44 -9.27
N PRO A 14 -8.82 0.33 -9.42
CA PRO A 14 -7.97 0.28 -10.62
C PRO A 14 -7.41 -1.13 -10.89
N PRO A 15 -7.01 -1.42 -12.14
CA PRO A 15 -6.47 -2.73 -12.51
C PRO A 15 -5.11 -2.98 -11.87
N PHE A 16 -4.75 -4.25 -11.68
CA PHE A 16 -3.46 -4.62 -11.09
C PHE A 16 -2.97 -5.96 -11.61
N GLY A 17 -1.70 -6.04 -12.05
CA GLY A 17 -1.05 -7.30 -12.38
C GLY A 17 -1.79 -8.17 -13.41
N GLY A 18 -2.39 -7.56 -14.43
CA GLY A 18 -3.18 -8.27 -15.45
C GLY A 18 -4.61 -8.64 -15.02
N LEU A 19 -5.04 -8.22 -13.83
CA LEU A 19 -6.41 -8.35 -13.33
C LEU A 19 -7.24 -7.09 -13.64
N PRO A 20 -8.57 -7.22 -13.78
CA PRO A 20 -9.43 -6.08 -14.08
C PRO A 20 -9.53 -5.08 -12.91
N ALA A 21 -9.25 -5.51 -11.67
CA ALA A 21 -9.28 -4.73 -10.43
C ALA A 21 -8.19 -5.17 -9.44
N SER A 22 -7.92 -4.37 -8.41
CA SER A 22 -6.82 -4.54 -7.43
C SER A 22 -7.26 -5.00 -6.04
N ASP A 23 -8.56 -5.21 -5.82
CA ASP A 23 -9.12 -5.72 -4.57
C ASP A 23 -10.01 -6.94 -4.77
N VAL A 24 -10.18 -7.70 -3.70
CA VAL A 24 -10.95 -8.95 -3.69
C VAL A 24 -12.43 -8.69 -3.99
N GLU A 25 -13.01 -7.64 -3.39
CA GLU A 25 -14.45 -7.38 -3.48
C GLU A 25 -14.84 -7.02 -4.92
N SER A 26 -14.03 -6.21 -5.62
CA SER A 26 -14.25 -5.91 -7.04
C SER A 26 -14.13 -7.13 -7.94
N LEU A 27 -13.12 -7.97 -7.71
CA LEU A 27 -12.93 -9.19 -8.51
C LEU A 27 -14.06 -10.20 -8.27
N TYR A 28 -14.51 -10.33 -7.04
CA TYR A 28 -15.66 -11.17 -6.69
C TYR A 28 -16.93 -10.66 -7.39
N LEU A 29 -17.23 -9.37 -7.32
CA LEU A 29 -18.39 -8.80 -8.00
C LEU A 29 -18.29 -8.94 -9.52
N ALA A 30 -17.10 -8.77 -10.10
CA ALA A 30 -16.86 -9.01 -11.51
C ALA A 30 -17.14 -10.48 -11.89
N ALA A 31 -16.69 -11.44 -11.08
CA ALA A 31 -16.94 -12.86 -11.30
C ALA A 31 -18.43 -13.21 -11.17
N VAL A 32 -19.12 -12.64 -10.18
CA VAL A 32 -20.57 -12.79 -9.98
C VAL A 32 -21.35 -12.19 -11.15
N LEU A 33 -21.04 -10.98 -11.58
CA LEU A 33 -21.68 -10.33 -12.73
C LEU A 33 -21.42 -11.10 -14.02
N GLN A 34 -20.21 -11.63 -14.21
CA GLN A 34 -19.91 -12.46 -15.37
C GLN A 34 -20.69 -13.77 -15.36
N SER A 35 -20.87 -14.39 -14.20
CA SER A 35 -21.67 -15.60 -14.06
C SER A 35 -23.17 -15.34 -14.24
N ALA A 36 -23.69 -14.25 -13.69
CA ALA A 36 -25.13 -13.98 -13.61
C ALA A 36 -25.69 -13.16 -14.79
N LEU A 37 -24.86 -12.33 -15.41
CA LEU A 37 -25.24 -11.37 -16.47
C LEU A 37 -24.20 -11.29 -17.61
N PRO A 38 -23.70 -12.40 -18.17
CA PRO A 38 -22.62 -12.38 -19.16
C PRO A 38 -22.95 -11.44 -20.34
N GLY A 39 -22.02 -10.54 -20.66
CA GLY A 39 -22.13 -9.58 -21.77
C GLY A 39 -23.07 -8.38 -21.54
N ARG A 40 -23.77 -8.30 -20.40
CA ARG A 40 -24.74 -7.21 -20.10
C ARG A 40 -24.25 -6.21 -19.06
N TRP A 41 -22.97 -6.29 -18.69
CA TRP A 41 -22.34 -5.41 -17.72
C TRP A 41 -21.00 -4.90 -18.24
N ALA A 42 -20.55 -3.79 -17.68
CA ALA A 42 -19.22 -3.23 -17.92
C ALA A 42 -18.50 -2.92 -16.61
N ILE A 43 -17.18 -2.81 -16.66
CA ILE A 43 -16.34 -2.38 -15.54
C ILE A 43 -15.72 -1.01 -15.83
N LYS A 44 -15.63 -0.17 -14.81
CA LYS A 44 -14.83 1.05 -14.84
C LYS A 44 -14.18 1.32 -13.48
N SER A 45 -13.10 2.09 -13.48
CA SER A 45 -12.51 2.57 -12.24
C SER A 45 -13.51 3.52 -11.55
N GLY A 46 -13.87 3.20 -10.31
CA GLY A 46 -14.80 3.98 -9.52
C GLY A 46 -14.13 5.19 -8.86
N GLU A 47 -14.93 6.22 -8.59
CA GLU A 47 -14.51 7.34 -7.76
C GLU A 47 -14.62 6.95 -6.30
N TRP A 48 -13.66 7.34 -5.47
CA TRP A 48 -13.74 6.99 -4.04
C TRP A 48 -14.83 7.79 -3.34
N ALA A 49 -15.07 9.06 -3.70
CA ALA A 49 -16.06 9.90 -3.03
C ALA A 49 -17.50 9.34 -3.09
N THR A 50 -17.82 8.55 -4.10
CA THR A 50 -19.14 7.95 -4.29
C THR A 50 -19.30 6.72 -3.38
N ASN A 51 -20.54 6.48 -2.91
CA ASN A 51 -20.86 5.39 -1.98
C ASN A 51 -20.13 5.43 -0.62
N GLY A 52 -20.03 6.62 -0.01
CA GLY A 52 -19.53 6.75 1.37
C GLY A 52 -18.05 6.44 1.52
N SER A 53 -17.24 6.77 0.51
CA SER A 53 -15.80 6.50 0.49
C SER A 53 -15.41 5.02 0.38
N ARG A 54 -16.28 4.18 -0.23
CA ARG A 54 -16.07 2.74 -0.36
C ARG A 54 -16.25 2.25 -1.80
N LEU A 55 -15.19 1.64 -2.32
CA LEU A 55 -15.20 0.80 -3.50
C LEU A 55 -15.20 -0.69 -3.11
N PRO A 56 -15.73 -1.57 -3.96
CA PRO A 56 -16.50 -1.30 -5.18
C PRO A 56 -17.97 -0.91 -4.93
N TYR A 57 -18.64 -0.40 -5.97
CA TYR A 57 -20.10 -0.28 -6.01
C TYR A 57 -20.66 -0.52 -7.42
N ILE A 58 -21.98 -0.75 -7.51
CA ILE A 58 -22.65 -1.09 -8.78
C ILE A 58 -23.72 -0.06 -9.07
N THR A 59 -23.80 0.39 -10.32
CA THR A 59 -24.90 1.23 -10.82
C THR A 59 -25.66 0.51 -11.91
N HIS A 60 -27.00 0.64 -11.91
CA HIS A 60 -27.85 0.20 -13.01
C HIS A 60 -28.67 1.40 -13.51
N LEU A 61 -28.58 1.70 -14.80
CA LEU A 61 -29.17 2.90 -15.39
C LEU A 61 -28.81 4.16 -14.58
N ASP A 62 -27.52 4.29 -14.24
CA ASP A 62 -26.93 5.33 -13.40
C ASP A 62 -27.43 5.42 -11.95
N ASN A 63 -28.27 4.48 -11.49
CA ASN A 63 -28.74 4.41 -10.10
C ASN A 63 -27.89 3.43 -9.29
N LEU A 64 -27.46 3.85 -8.10
CA LEU A 64 -26.70 3.00 -7.18
C LEU A 64 -27.54 1.82 -6.69
N ILE A 65 -27.02 0.61 -6.86
CA ILE A 65 -27.62 -0.64 -6.40
C ILE A 65 -26.75 -1.24 -5.30
N ARG A 66 -27.41 -1.69 -4.22
CA ARG A 66 -26.75 -2.45 -3.15
C ARG A 66 -26.59 -3.90 -3.57
N THR A 67 -25.50 -4.54 -3.16
CA THR A 67 -25.18 -5.95 -3.46
C THR A 67 -26.31 -6.94 -3.13
N ARG A 68 -27.07 -6.70 -2.05
CA ARG A 68 -28.24 -7.51 -1.69
C ARG A 68 -29.42 -7.46 -2.67
N HIS A 69 -29.45 -6.49 -3.57
CA HIS A 69 -30.52 -6.33 -4.57
C HIS A 69 -30.05 -6.77 -5.97
N LEU A 70 -28.90 -7.42 -6.11
CA LEU A 70 -28.42 -7.87 -7.42
C LEU A 70 -29.36 -8.88 -8.08
N SER A 71 -30.03 -9.72 -7.28
CA SER A 71 -31.05 -10.66 -7.76
C SER A 71 -32.27 -9.99 -8.40
N SER A 72 -32.48 -8.69 -8.17
CA SER A 72 -33.57 -7.92 -8.79
C SER A 72 -33.23 -7.40 -10.18
N LEU A 73 -31.99 -7.56 -10.65
CA LEU A 73 -31.57 -7.10 -11.96
C LEU A 73 -32.26 -7.90 -13.08
N PRO A 74 -32.66 -7.24 -14.18
CA PRO A 74 -33.32 -7.91 -15.28
C PRO A 74 -32.38 -8.94 -15.91
N GLY A 75 -32.83 -10.20 -16.03
CA GLY A 75 -32.06 -11.30 -16.62
C GLY A 75 -30.97 -11.87 -15.72
N TRP A 76 -31.02 -11.60 -14.41
CA TRP A 76 -30.12 -12.18 -13.43
C TRP A 76 -30.30 -13.70 -13.34
N ALA A 77 -29.24 -14.44 -13.67
CA ALA A 77 -29.14 -15.87 -13.39
C ALA A 77 -28.42 -16.10 -12.06
N ASP A 78 -29.14 -16.58 -11.04
CA ASP A 78 -28.55 -16.81 -9.71
C ASP A 78 -27.51 -17.96 -9.76
N PRO A 79 -26.22 -17.71 -9.43
CA PRO A 79 -25.22 -18.78 -9.37
C PRO A 79 -25.55 -19.87 -8.34
N ASP A 80 -26.31 -19.51 -7.30
CA ASP A 80 -26.75 -20.43 -6.23
C ASP A 80 -28.18 -20.94 -6.45
N GLY A 81 -28.76 -20.68 -7.61
CA GLY A 81 -30.08 -21.17 -8.02
C GLY A 81 -30.27 -22.69 -7.92
N PRO A 82 -29.31 -23.54 -8.34
CA PRO A 82 -29.48 -24.99 -8.30
C PRO A 82 -29.24 -25.63 -6.92
N LEU A 83 -28.82 -24.85 -5.92
CA LEU A 83 -28.48 -25.37 -4.59
C LEU A 83 -29.72 -25.69 -3.75
N SER A 84 -29.65 -26.81 -3.01
CA SER A 84 -30.59 -27.12 -1.94
C SER A 84 -30.43 -26.15 -0.76
N GLU A 85 -31.44 -26.07 0.11
CA GLU A 85 -31.40 -25.19 1.29
C GLU A 85 -30.25 -25.54 2.26
N GLU A 86 -29.90 -26.82 2.38
CA GLU A 86 -28.75 -27.28 3.16
C GLU A 86 -27.42 -26.80 2.54
N GLU A 87 -27.28 -26.94 1.22
CA GLU A 87 -26.10 -26.48 0.48
C GLU A 87 -25.97 -24.96 0.50
N ARG A 88 -27.09 -24.22 0.48
CA ARG A 88 -27.09 -22.76 0.64
C ARG A 88 -26.57 -22.33 2.00
N ALA A 89 -27.01 -23.00 3.08
CA ALA A 89 -26.49 -22.74 4.42
C ALA A 89 -24.99 -23.07 4.52
N GLU A 90 -24.56 -24.16 3.87
CA GLU A 90 -23.14 -24.52 3.79
C GLU A 90 -22.34 -23.47 3.00
N ALA A 91 -22.86 -22.99 1.87
CA ALA A 91 -22.23 -21.98 1.04
C ALA A 91 -21.99 -20.67 1.81
N VAL A 92 -22.98 -20.21 2.58
CA VAL A 92 -22.84 -19.03 3.47
C VAL A 92 -21.72 -19.25 4.48
N SER A 93 -21.64 -20.43 5.06
CA SER A 93 -20.60 -20.79 6.04
C SER A 93 -19.20 -20.75 5.43
N TRP A 94 -19.04 -21.31 4.23
CA TRP A 94 -17.76 -21.28 3.51
C TRP A 94 -17.37 -19.86 3.06
N ARG A 95 -18.33 -19.04 2.63
CA ARG A 95 -18.07 -17.63 2.33
C ARG A 95 -17.56 -16.87 3.55
N ALA A 96 -18.23 -17.02 4.68
CA ALA A 96 -17.81 -16.40 5.94
C ALA A 96 -16.39 -16.85 6.35
N TYR A 97 -16.08 -18.14 6.16
CA TYR A 97 -14.73 -18.67 6.40
C TYR A 97 -13.68 -18.01 5.50
N ILE A 98 -13.95 -17.90 4.19
CA ILE A 98 -13.04 -17.27 3.22
C ILE A 98 -12.82 -15.78 3.55
N GLU A 99 -13.90 -15.02 3.74
CA GLU A 99 -13.86 -13.58 4.08
C GLU A 99 -13.16 -13.31 5.43
N GLY A 100 -13.31 -14.26 6.36
CA GLY A 100 -12.69 -14.19 7.68
C GLY A 100 -11.20 -14.51 7.67
N THR A 101 -10.75 -15.48 6.85
CA THR A 101 -9.40 -16.06 6.97
C THR A 101 -8.52 -15.85 5.75
N LEU A 102 -9.02 -16.16 4.54
CA LEU A 102 -8.22 -16.06 3.32
C LEU A 102 -7.97 -14.60 2.93
N THR A 103 -8.94 -13.72 3.19
CA THR A 103 -8.77 -12.27 3.02
C THR A 103 -7.56 -11.75 3.81
N ASP A 104 -7.27 -12.28 5.00
CA ASP A 104 -6.12 -11.85 5.80
C ASP A 104 -4.78 -12.27 5.17
N LEU A 105 -4.73 -13.45 4.56
CA LEU A 105 -3.52 -13.92 3.85
C LEU A 105 -3.27 -13.11 2.57
N VAL A 106 -4.33 -12.79 1.82
CA VAL A 106 -4.24 -11.91 0.64
C VAL A 106 -3.77 -10.52 1.06
N ASN A 107 -4.40 -9.93 2.08
CA ASN A 107 -4.02 -8.62 2.59
C ASN A 107 -2.60 -8.58 3.15
N HIS A 108 -2.14 -9.67 3.78
CA HIS A 108 -0.76 -9.80 4.23
C HIS A 108 0.21 -9.71 3.04
N THR A 109 -0.04 -10.50 2.00
CA THR A 109 0.81 -10.52 0.79
C THR A 109 0.86 -9.16 0.10
N LEU A 110 -0.27 -8.44 0.08
CA LEU A 110 -0.45 -7.18 -0.64
C LEU A 110 0.01 -5.93 0.14
N TYR A 111 -0.31 -5.84 1.43
CA TYR A 111 -0.10 -4.60 2.22
C TYR A 111 0.99 -4.73 3.30
N SER A 112 1.16 -5.94 3.83
CA SER A 112 2.09 -6.18 4.93
C SER A 112 3.50 -6.46 4.44
N LEU A 113 3.65 -7.17 3.31
CA LEU A 113 4.96 -7.45 2.73
C LEU A 113 5.53 -6.18 2.08
N PRO A 114 6.60 -5.60 2.62
CA PRO A 114 7.20 -4.38 2.11
C PRO A 114 7.60 -4.42 0.63
N PRO A 115 8.12 -5.53 0.06
CA PRO A 115 8.49 -5.55 -1.36
C PRO A 115 7.29 -5.61 -2.31
N ASN A 116 6.11 -6.04 -1.86
CA ASN A 116 4.93 -6.16 -2.72
C ASN A 116 4.03 -4.91 -2.70
N TYR A 117 4.03 -4.17 -1.59
CA TYR A 117 3.13 -3.03 -1.41
C TYR A 117 3.34 -1.88 -2.41
N PRO A 118 4.58 -1.49 -2.81
CA PRO A 118 4.78 -0.38 -3.76
C PRO A 118 4.02 -0.58 -5.07
N ASP A 119 4.08 -1.77 -5.66
CA ASP A 119 3.41 -2.08 -6.93
C ASP A 119 1.88 -1.96 -6.82
N LEU A 120 1.32 -2.48 -5.72
CA LEU A 120 -0.10 -2.33 -5.41
C LEU A 120 -0.48 -0.86 -5.19
N ALA A 121 0.32 -0.14 -4.41
CA ALA A 121 0.06 1.25 -4.08
C ALA A 121 0.06 2.12 -5.35
N HIS A 122 1.02 1.91 -6.24
CA HIS A 122 1.05 2.58 -7.55
C HIS A 122 -0.21 2.29 -8.36
N ALA A 123 -0.66 1.05 -8.44
CA ALA A 123 -1.89 0.70 -9.15
C ALA A 123 -3.14 1.32 -8.50
N GLN A 124 -3.27 1.28 -7.17
CA GLN A 124 -4.42 1.85 -6.45
C GLN A 124 -4.48 3.38 -6.51
N LEU A 125 -3.33 4.02 -6.68
CA LEU A 125 -3.19 5.46 -6.85
C LEU A 125 -3.50 5.94 -8.26
N ASP A 126 -3.55 5.03 -9.23
CA ASP A 126 -3.84 5.38 -10.61
C ASP A 126 -5.23 6.01 -10.72
N GLY A 127 -5.28 7.23 -11.25
CA GLY A 127 -6.54 7.99 -11.36
C GLY A 127 -6.84 8.95 -10.19
N LEU A 128 -6.15 8.85 -9.05
CA LEU A 128 -6.44 9.67 -7.88
C LEU A 128 -5.90 11.10 -8.01
N ARG A 129 -6.73 12.07 -7.62
CA ARG A 129 -6.38 13.49 -7.61
C ARG A 129 -5.86 13.90 -6.24
N PHE A 130 -5.12 15.00 -6.17
CA PHE A 130 -4.87 15.67 -4.90
C PHE A 130 -6.20 16.22 -4.35
N PRO A 131 -6.48 16.11 -3.03
CA PRO A 131 -5.65 15.53 -1.97
C PRO A 131 -5.83 14.02 -1.74
N GLU A 132 -6.73 13.37 -2.48
CA GLU A 132 -7.11 11.96 -2.33
C GLU A 132 -5.92 11.00 -2.43
N ASN A 133 -4.99 11.26 -3.34
CA ASN A 133 -3.77 10.47 -3.52
C ASN A 133 -2.85 10.42 -2.28
N HIS A 134 -2.96 11.35 -1.33
CA HIS A 134 -2.13 11.34 -0.11
C HIS A 134 -2.78 10.59 1.04
N TYR A 135 -4.08 10.83 1.30
CA TYR A 135 -4.73 10.25 2.47
C TYR A 135 -5.33 8.86 2.21
N ILE A 136 -5.75 8.54 0.98
CA ILE A 136 -6.41 7.25 0.67
C ILE A 136 -5.47 6.06 0.90
N PRO A 137 -4.22 6.03 0.38
CA PRO A 137 -3.32 4.90 0.61
C PRO A 137 -3.02 4.69 2.09
N GLN A 138 -2.79 5.78 2.83
CA GLN A 138 -2.52 5.73 4.25
C GLN A 138 -3.71 5.18 5.03
N ARG A 139 -4.93 5.62 4.68
CA ARG A 139 -6.17 5.12 5.27
C ARG A 139 -6.38 3.64 5.00
N LEU A 140 -6.23 3.21 3.74
CA LEU A 140 -6.39 1.81 3.34
C LEU A 140 -5.39 0.91 4.06
N ARG A 141 -4.09 1.26 4.00
CA ARG A 141 -3.04 0.52 4.68
C ARG A 141 -3.23 0.51 6.19
N GLY A 142 -3.71 1.60 6.78
CA GLY A 142 -4.04 1.70 8.20
C GLY A 142 -5.13 0.73 8.64
N VAL A 143 -6.23 0.65 7.89
CA VAL A 143 -7.33 -0.30 8.17
C VAL A 143 -6.85 -1.75 8.07
N VAL A 144 -6.12 -2.08 7.00
CA VAL A 144 -5.55 -3.43 6.81
C VAL A 144 -4.53 -3.75 7.92
N LYS A 145 -3.65 -2.80 8.26
CA LYS A 145 -2.68 -2.95 9.35
C LYS A 145 -3.36 -3.22 10.68
N ALA A 146 -4.43 -2.51 11.02
CA ALA A 146 -5.17 -2.75 12.26
C ALA A 146 -5.71 -4.19 12.34
N ARG A 147 -6.34 -4.67 11.27
CA ARG A 147 -6.85 -6.06 11.18
C ARG A 147 -5.72 -7.08 11.26
N LEU A 148 -4.67 -6.94 10.46
CA LEU A 148 -3.55 -7.91 10.42
C LEU A 148 -2.70 -7.89 11.69
N SER A 149 -2.60 -6.75 12.38
CA SER A 149 -1.91 -6.67 13.67
C SER A 149 -2.69 -7.44 14.74
N HIS A 150 -4.03 -7.34 14.74
CA HIS A 150 -4.88 -8.12 15.64
C HIS A 150 -4.76 -9.63 15.40
N VAL A 151 -4.75 -10.05 14.14
CA VAL A 151 -4.54 -11.46 13.76
C VAL A 151 -3.08 -11.90 13.99
N GLY A 152 -2.14 -10.97 14.14
CA GLY A 152 -0.72 -11.25 14.30
C GLY A 152 -0.04 -11.73 13.03
N LEU A 153 -0.52 -11.29 11.87
CA LEU A 153 0.09 -11.52 10.56
C LEU A 153 0.93 -10.33 10.08
N TRP A 154 0.72 -9.13 10.63
CA TRP A 154 1.48 -7.95 10.21
C TRP A 154 3.00 -8.12 10.43
N GLY A 155 3.77 -7.94 9.36
CA GLY A 155 5.23 -8.03 9.34
C GLY A 155 5.79 -9.46 9.33
N VAL A 156 4.94 -10.50 9.29
CA VAL A 156 5.40 -11.90 9.30
C VAL A 156 5.98 -12.27 7.93
N GLY A 157 7.19 -12.83 7.88
CA GLY A 157 7.78 -13.37 6.64
C GLY A 157 8.21 -12.33 5.60
N GLY A 158 8.24 -11.03 5.94
CA GLY A 158 8.60 -9.97 5.00
C GLY A 158 9.26 -8.78 5.67
N LEU A 159 10.53 -8.91 6.01
CA LEU A 159 11.41 -7.75 6.15
C LEU A 159 11.96 -7.41 4.76
N HIS A 160 12.04 -6.13 4.40
CA HIS A 160 12.94 -5.71 3.31
C HIS A 160 14.38 -5.99 3.71
N ASP A 161 15.23 -6.30 2.72
CA ASP A 161 16.68 -6.22 2.89
C ASP A 161 17.02 -4.76 3.22
N GLY A 162 17.25 -4.44 4.50
CA GLY A 162 17.52 -3.08 4.99
C GLY A 162 16.62 -2.57 6.11
N ASP A 163 15.36 -3.04 6.21
CA ASP A 163 14.47 -2.67 7.34
C ASP A 163 15.02 -3.23 8.67
N ALA A 164 15.65 -4.40 8.61
CA ALA A 164 16.43 -4.94 9.73
C ALA A 164 17.68 -4.12 10.02
N ALA A 165 18.33 -3.52 9.01
CA ALA A 165 19.50 -2.68 9.22
C ALA A 165 19.14 -1.35 9.88
N ASP A 166 17.95 -0.82 9.62
CA ASP A 166 17.42 0.38 10.28
C ASP A 166 16.93 0.07 11.71
N GLU A 167 16.28 -1.08 11.93
CA GLU A 167 15.96 -1.59 13.27
C GLU A 167 17.23 -1.95 14.06
N ASP A 168 18.23 -2.56 13.43
CA ASP A 168 19.52 -2.87 14.03
C ASP A 168 20.33 -1.59 14.27
N ARG A 169 20.27 -0.59 13.40
CA ARG A 169 20.87 0.73 13.65
C ARG A 169 20.24 1.38 14.87
N LYS A 170 18.90 1.39 14.98
CA LYS A 170 18.22 1.85 16.19
C LYS A 170 18.61 1.04 17.42
N ARG A 171 18.74 -0.28 17.31
CA ARG A 171 19.19 -1.15 18.40
C ARG A 171 20.66 -0.95 18.75
N LEU A 172 21.52 -0.61 17.79
CA LEU A 172 22.92 -0.25 18.00
C LEU A 172 23.02 1.11 18.70
N ASP A 173 22.20 2.08 18.30
CA ASP A 173 22.04 3.36 18.99
C ASP A 173 21.53 3.15 20.43
N GLU A 174 20.62 2.18 20.63
CA GLU A 174 20.13 1.74 21.95
C GLU A 174 21.09 0.78 22.70
N ALA A 175 22.14 0.28 22.04
CA ALA A 175 23.11 -0.67 22.63
C ALA A 175 24.18 0.03 23.47
N PHE A 176 24.23 1.36 23.45
CA PHE A 176 25.05 2.16 24.34
C PHE A 176 24.30 2.33 25.67
N VAL A 177 24.87 1.79 26.75
CA VAL A 177 24.35 2.02 28.09
C VAL A 177 25.15 3.18 28.70
N VAL A 178 24.45 4.24 29.13
CA VAL A 178 25.04 5.34 29.87
C VAL A 178 25.21 4.91 31.33
N GLY A 179 26.45 4.80 31.80
CA GLY A 179 26.76 4.49 33.19
C GLY A 179 26.41 5.64 34.15
N PRO A 180 26.42 5.40 35.47
CA PRO A 180 26.11 6.41 36.49
C PRO A 180 27.01 7.66 36.47
N ALA A 181 28.16 7.60 35.78
CA ALA A 181 29.12 8.69 35.60
C ALA A 181 29.05 9.34 34.19
N GLY A 182 28.03 9.03 33.38
CA GLY A 182 27.89 9.56 32.02
C GLY A 182 28.72 8.85 30.95
N THR A 183 29.47 7.79 31.30
CA THR A 183 30.27 7.02 30.34
C THR A 183 29.39 6.09 29.50
N THR A 184 29.45 6.22 28.17
CA THR A 184 28.75 5.33 27.23
C THR A 184 29.60 4.11 26.95
N ALA A 185 29.16 2.92 27.37
CA ALA A 185 29.82 1.66 27.03
C ALA A 185 28.97 0.88 26.00
N PRO A 186 29.58 0.33 24.93
CA PRO A 186 28.86 -0.53 23.99
C PRO A 186 28.54 -1.87 24.65
N ARG A 187 27.27 -2.30 24.61
CA ARG A 187 26.92 -3.70 24.87
C ARG A 187 27.68 -4.57 23.85
N ALA A 188 28.34 -5.62 24.34
CA ALA A 188 29.25 -6.50 23.60
C ALA A 188 28.92 -6.62 22.10
N TRP A 189 29.82 -6.09 21.27
CA TRP A 189 29.73 -6.05 19.82
C TRP A 189 29.71 -7.45 19.22
N THR A 190 28.54 -7.92 18.78
CA THR A 190 28.48 -9.08 17.88
C THR A 190 28.76 -8.57 16.47
N GLY A 191 29.88 -8.96 15.85
CA GLY A 191 30.42 -8.32 14.65
C GLY A 191 29.47 -8.11 13.44
N TRP A 192 29.93 -7.37 12.43
CA TRP A 192 29.17 -6.89 11.26
C TRP A 192 28.34 -7.96 10.50
N ARG A 193 28.65 -9.26 10.65
CA ARG A 193 27.89 -10.38 10.08
C ARG A 193 26.75 -10.93 10.97
N SER A 194 26.75 -10.62 12.27
CA SER A 194 25.75 -11.07 13.25
C SER A 194 24.34 -10.58 12.89
N GLY A 195 24.19 -9.30 12.52
CA GLY A 195 22.91 -8.74 12.07
C GLY A 195 22.34 -9.49 10.85
N ARG A 196 23.16 -9.72 9.82
CA ARG A 196 22.75 -10.48 8.62
C ARG A 196 22.35 -11.93 8.91
N GLU A 197 23.00 -12.59 9.87
CA GLU A 197 22.65 -13.97 10.22
C GLU A 197 21.35 -14.04 11.05
N THR A 198 21.19 -13.13 12.00
CA THR A 198 19.96 -13.02 12.80
C THR A 198 18.75 -12.63 11.95
N GLU A 199 18.93 -11.73 10.98
CA GLU A 199 17.93 -11.34 9.98
C GLU A 199 17.49 -12.55 9.14
N LYS A 200 18.45 -13.29 8.57
CA LYS A 200 18.14 -14.52 7.81
C LYS A 200 17.37 -15.53 8.66
N ARG A 201 17.71 -15.67 9.95
CA ARG A 201 17.01 -16.56 10.88
C ARG A 201 15.58 -16.08 11.15
N ARG A 202 15.39 -14.78 11.42
CA ARG A 202 14.07 -14.17 11.62
C ARG A 202 13.21 -14.29 10.37
N ARG A 203 13.79 -14.07 9.18
CA ARG A 203 13.12 -14.22 7.89
C ARG A 203 12.64 -15.65 7.68
N LYS A 204 13.54 -16.63 7.81
CA LYS A 204 13.19 -18.07 7.70
C LYS A 204 12.13 -18.48 8.72
N TRP A 205 12.23 -17.99 9.96
CA TRP A 205 11.22 -18.27 10.98
C TRP A 205 9.87 -17.65 10.60
N GLY A 206 9.85 -16.40 10.13
CA GLY A 206 8.65 -15.71 9.68
C GLY A 206 8.02 -16.37 8.45
N GLU A 207 8.81 -16.79 7.47
CA GLU A 207 8.38 -17.59 6.31
C GLU A 207 7.75 -18.92 6.78
N GLY A 208 8.37 -19.60 7.75
CA GLY A 208 7.85 -20.84 8.33
C GLY A 208 6.52 -20.64 9.08
N GLU A 209 6.40 -19.58 9.88
CA GLU A 209 5.17 -19.25 10.59
C GLU A 209 4.06 -18.82 9.63
N LEU A 210 4.38 -18.04 8.60
CA LEU A 210 3.44 -17.71 7.53
C LEU A 210 2.95 -18.97 6.82
N ALA A 211 3.86 -19.88 6.44
CA ALA A 211 3.51 -21.13 5.80
C ALA A 211 2.63 -22.00 6.70
N ARG A 212 2.92 -22.08 8.00
CA ARG A 212 2.09 -22.81 8.98
C ARG A 212 0.67 -22.25 9.04
N ARG A 213 0.53 -20.92 9.11
CA ARG A 213 -0.80 -20.28 9.14
C ARG A 213 -1.54 -20.40 7.81
N ALA A 214 -0.85 -20.22 6.69
CA ALA A 214 -1.41 -20.42 5.37
C ALA A 214 -1.92 -21.85 5.20
N ARG A 215 -1.19 -22.87 5.66
CA ARG A 215 -1.65 -24.26 5.66
C ARG A 215 -2.93 -24.44 6.49
N GLY A 216 -3.00 -23.84 7.68
CA GLY A 216 -4.19 -23.86 8.52
C GLY A 216 -5.45 -23.30 7.82
N VAL A 217 -5.28 -22.30 6.96
CA VAL A 217 -6.38 -21.70 6.19
C VAL A 217 -6.72 -22.49 4.92
N LEU A 218 -5.70 -22.93 4.18
CA LEU A 218 -5.82 -23.58 2.88
C LEU A 218 -6.18 -25.07 2.97
N ASP A 219 -5.78 -25.78 4.03
CA ASP A 219 -6.07 -27.21 4.21
C ASP A 219 -7.58 -27.51 4.26
N PRO A 220 -8.42 -26.76 5.00
CA PRO A 220 -9.87 -26.93 4.94
C PRO A 220 -10.45 -26.70 3.54
N LEU A 221 -9.97 -25.68 2.81
CA LEU A 221 -10.44 -25.36 1.46
C LEU A 221 -10.09 -26.48 0.47
N ALA A 222 -8.84 -26.94 0.50
CA ALA A 222 -8.36 -28.02 -0.35
C ALA A 222 -9.07 -29.35 -0.05
N ARG A 223 -9.29 -29.66 1.25
CA ARG A 223 -10.06 -30.84 1.67
C ARG A 223 -11.51 -30.76 1.24
N ARG A 224 -12.14 -29.60 1.34
CA ARG A 224 -13.53 -29.43 0.90
C ARG A 224 -13.65 -29.58 -0.62
N LEU A 225 -12.67 -29.10 -1.39
CA LEU A 225 -12.65 -29.30 -2.84
C LEU A 225 -12.50 -30.79 -3.17
N ALA A 226 -11.70 -31.56 -2.43
CA ALA A 226 -11.58 -33.03 -2.53
C ALA A 226 -11.39 -33.58 -3.97
N GLY A 227 -10.79 -32.79 -4.88
CA GLY A 227 -10.65 -33.16 -6.30
C GLY A 227 -11.91 -32.97 -7.15
N ARG A 228 -13.00 -32.45 -6.59
CA ARG A 228 -14.19 -32.01 -7.33
C ARG A 228 -13.87 -30.79 -8.20
N GLU A 229 -14.72 -30.55 -9.20
CA GLU A 229 -14.57 -29.40 -10.09
C GLU A 229 -14.86 -28.09 -9.35
N TYR A 230 -16.01 -28.04 -8.68
CA TYR A 230 -16.53 -26.95 -7.85
C TYR A 230 -17.08 -27.50 -6.53
N TRP A 231 -17.48 -26.63 -5.59
CA TRP A 231 -17.91 -27.07 -4.26
C TRP A 231 -19.20 -27.90 -4.24
N PHE A 232 -20.18 -27.53 -5.05
CA PHE A 232 -21.54 -28.10 -5.00
C PHE A 232 -21.99 -28.75 -6.31
N GLY A 233 -21.09 -28.97 -7.27
CA GLY A 233 -21.44 -29.66 -8.50
C GLY A 233 -20.56 -29.29 -9.69
N ALA A 234 -21.20 -29.18 -10.86
CA ALA A 234 -20.56 -28.95 -12.15
C ALA A 234 -20.55 -27.48 -12.60
N SER A 235 -21.16 -26.56 -11.83
CA SER A 235 -21.16 -25.12 -12.11
C SER A 235 -20.55 -24.33 -10.95
N PRO A 236 -19.85 -23.22 -11.22
CA PRO A 236 -19.29 -22.37 -10.17
C PRO A 236 -20.42 -21.68 -9.39
N THR A 237 -20.38 -21.82 -8.07
CA THR A 237 -21.33 -21.19 -7.13
C THR A 237 -20.72 -19.95 -6.48
N THR A 238 -21.50 -19.14 -5.75
CA THR A 238 -20.97 -17.93 -5.11
C THR A 238 -19.72 -18.15 -4.23
N PRO A 239 -19.57 -19.24 -3.46
CA PRO A 239 -18.33 -19.48 -2.73
C PRO A 239 -17.16 -19.83 -3.67
N ASP A 240 -17.38 -20.58 -4.76
CA ASP A 240 -16.33 -20.84 -5.78
C ASP A 240 -15.84 -19.54 -6.43
N LEU A 241 -16.77 -18.63 -6.75
CA LEU A 241 -16.47 -17.31 -7.32
C LEU A 241 -15.66 -16.43 -6.34
N LEU A 242 -15.96 -16.52 -5.04
CA LEU A 242 -15.24 -15.80 -3.99
C LEU A 242 -13.83 -16.37 -3.77
N LEU A 243 -13.70 -17.71 -3.75
CA LEU A 243 -12.40 -18.37 -3.68
C LEU A 243 -11.55 -18.00 -4.89
N PHE A 244 -12.14 -18.03 -6.08
CA PHE A 244 -11.51 -17.58 -7.32
C PHE A 244 -10.98 -16.15 -7.20
N ALA A 245 -11.79 -15.19 -6.76
CA ALA A 245 -11.36 -13.79 -6.62
C ALA A 245 -10.14 -13.61 -5.71
N HIS A 246 -10.08 -14.32 -4.58
CA HIS A 246 -8.92 -14.30 -3.69
C HIS A 246 -7.68 -14.93 -4.33
N LEU A 247 -7.85 -16.12 -4.93
CA LEU A 247 -6.75 -16.83 -5.59
C LEU A 247 -6.23 -16.06 -6.80
N SER A 248 -7.08 -15.34 -7.53
CA SER A 248 -6.67 -14.52 -8.67
C SER A 248 -5.69 -13.43 -8.27
N LEU A 249 -5.90 -12.74 -7.14
CA LEU A 249 -4.95 -11.75 -6.63
C LEU A 249 -3.61 -12.34 -6.22
N LEU A 250 -3.56 -13.61 -5.83
CA LEU A 250 -2.31 -14.28 -5.46
C LEU A 250 -1.60 -14.89 -6.66
N LEU A 251 -2.34 -15.48 -7.59
CA LEU A 251 -1.77 -16.35 -8.62
C LEU A 251 -1.56 -15.64 -9.96
N THR A 252 -2.22 -14.51 -10.20
CA THR A 252 -2.17 -13.80 -11.49
C THR A 252 -1.06 -12.75 -11.55
N PRO A 253 -0.93 -11.83 -10.56
CA PRO A 253 0.14 -10.85 -10.57
C PRO A 253 1.51 -11.50 -10.31
N THR A 254 2.56 -10.87 -10.84
CA THR A 254 3.94 -11.19 -10.47
C THR A 254 4.32 -10.39 -9.24
N PHE A 255 4.69 -11.06 -8.15
CA PHE A 255 5.11 -10.41 -6.92
C PHE A 255 6.63 -10.46 -6.76
N PRO A 256 7.27 -9.36 -6.32
CA PRO A 256 8.68 -9.38 -5.93
C PRO A 256 8.98 -10.42 -4.84
N ASN A 257 8.04 -10.61 -3.91
CA ASN A 257 8.10 -11.67 -2.90
C ASN A 257 6.91 -12.65 -3.05
N PRO A 258 7.10 -13.80 -3.73
CA PRO A 258 6.04 -14.75 -4.08
C PRO A 258 5.82 -15.89 -3.05
N LEU A 259 6.01 -15.66 -1.73
CA LEU A 259 5.90 -16.74 -0.71
C LEU A 259 4.59 -17.52 -0.76
N LEU A 260 3.45 -16.82 -0.71
CA LEU A 260 2.13 -17.44 -0.70
C LEU A 260 1.74 -18.01 -2.08
N PRO A 261 1.97 -17.32 -3.21
CA PRO A 261 1.79 -17.89 -4.55
C PRO A 261 2.57 -19.20 -4.74
N ASP A 262 3.85 -19.25 -4.35
CA ASP A 262 4.69 -20.44 -4.49
C ASP A 262 4.22 -21.58 -3.59
N LEU A 263 3.78 -21.27 -2.36
CA LEU A 263 3.18 -22.25 -1.46
C LEU A 263 1.91 -22.86 -2.07
N ILE A 264 1.03 -22.04 -2.66
CA ILE A 264 -0.21 -22.52 -3.29
C ILE A 264 0.11 -23.39 -4.50
N ARG A 265 1.02 -22.96 -5.38
CA ARG A 265 1.39 -23.71 -6.59
C ARG A 265 2.08 -25.05 -6.27
N SER A 266 2.93 -25.08 -5.24
CA SER A 266 3.67 -26.28 -4.84
C SER A 266 2.86 -27.26 -4.00
N THR A 267 2.13 -26.77 -3.00
CA THR A 267 1.47 -27.60 -1.99
C THR A 267 -0.01 -27.84 -2.31
N TYR A 268 -0.68 -26.90 -2.98
CA TYR A 268 -2.11 -26.93 -3.23
C TYR A 268 -2.46 -26.87 -4.73
N PRO A 269 -2.00 -27.85 -5.54
CA PRO A 269 -2.28 -27.86 -6.98
C PRO A 269 -3.78 -27.96 -7.28
N SER A 270 -4.58 -28.56 -6.38
CA SER A 270 -6.05 -28.62 -6.52
C SER A 270 -6.71 -27.24 -6.49
N LEU A 271 -6.22 -26.32 -5.65
CA LEU A 271 -6.70 -24.94 -5.57
C LEU A 271 -6.28 -24.13 -6.82
N SER A 272 -5.05 -24.34 -7.29
CA SER A 272 -4.57 -23.72 -8.53
C SER A 272 -5.41 -24.19 -9.74
N ALA A 273 -5.68 -25.49 -9.82
CA ALA A 273 -6.52 -26.05 -10.87
C ALA A 273 -7.98 -25.55 -10.78
N HIS A 274 -8.51 -25.37 -9.56
CA HIS A 274 -9.83 -24.77 -9.36
C HIS A 274 -9.89 -23.32 -9.85
N HIS A 275 -8.88 -22.50 -9.50
CA HIS A 275 -8.74 -21.15 -10.03
C HIS A 275 -8.76 -21.13 -11.57
N ASP A 276 -7.98 -22.00 -12.22
CA ASP A 276 -7.94 -22.06 -13.69
C ASP A 276 -9.25 -22.55 -14.32
N ARG A 277 -9.95 -23.48 -13.68
CA ARG A 277 -11.29 -23.92 -14.12
C ARG A 277 -12.31 -22.79 -14.05
N VAL A 278 -12.41 -22.10 -12.91
CA VAL A 278 -13.34 -20.96 -12.76
C VAL A 278 -12.99 -19.85 -13.75
N ARG A 279 -11.70 -19.53 -13.93
CA ARG A 279 -11.23 -18.57 -14.93
C ARG A 279 -11.67 -18.94 -16.34
N SER A 280 -11.49 -20.20 -16.71
CA SER A 280 -11.85 -20.72 -18.04
C SER A 280 -13.37 -20.73 -18.25
N ALA A 281 -14.15 -21.08 -17.22
CA ALA A 281 -15.61 -21.10 -17.28
C ALA A 281 -16.20 -19.70 -17.45
N LEU A 282 -15.65 -18.69 -16.76
CA LEU A 282 -16.17 -17.32 -16.79
C LEU A 282 -15.61 -16.49 -17.96
N PHE A 283 -14.34 -16.69 -18.32
CA PHE A 283 -13.60 -15.80 -19.21
C PHE A 283 -12.88 -16.50 -20.38
N GLY A 284 -12.99 -17.84 -20.51
CA GLY A 284 -12.29 -18.62 -21.53
C GLY A 284 -12.73 -18.39 -22.99
N GLY A 285 -13.82 -17.66 -23.22
CA GLY A 285 -14.38 -17.39 -24.56
C GLY A 285 -13.60 -16.37 -25.41
N ALA A 286 -12.55 -15.74 -24.90
CA ALA A 286 -11.85 -14.61 -25.55
C ALA A 286 -10.97 -14.96 -26.78
N ARG A 287 -10.91 -16.23 -27.20
CA ARG A 287 -9.94 -16.71 -28.19
C ARG A 287 -10.51 -16.88 -29.59
N ILE A 288 -10.79 -15.81 -30.34
CA ILE A 288 -10.76 -15.89 -31.81
C ILE A 288 -10.03 -14.71 -32.49
N HIS A 289 -9.92 -13.51 -31.89
CA HIS A 289 -9.30 -12.38 -32.59
C HIS A 289 -8.46 -11.46 -31.68
N ALA A 290 -7.25 -11.87 -31.33
CA ALA A 290 -6.22 -10.93 -30.88
C ALA A 290 -4.83 -11.43 -31.27
N ASP A 291 -4.17 -10.62 -32.08
CA ASP A 291 -2.81 -10.74 -32.59
C ASP A 291 -1.79 -10.92 -31.45
N GLY A 292 -0.67 -11.57 -31.77
CA GLY A 292 0.30 -12.22 -30.87
C GLY A 292 1.03 -11.32 -29.85
N SER A 293 0.29 -10.68 -28.95
CA SER A 293 0.85 -9.99 -27.78
C SER A 293 1.06 -10.96 -26.61
N SER A 294 2.22 -10.84 -25.95
CA SER A 294 2.72 -11.74 -24.91
C SER A 294 2.02 -11.62 -23.55
N ASP A 295 1.02 -10.75 -23.41
CA ASP A 295 0.28 -10.54 -22.15
C ASP A 295 -0.94 -11.47 -22.06
N ALA A 296 -0.66 -12.77 -21.88
CA ALA A 296 -1.68 -13.81 -21.76
C ALA A 296 -2.68 -13.60 -20.60
N SER A 297 -2.31 -12.84 -19.55
CA SER A 297 -3.22 -12.49 -18.44
C SER A 297 -4.19 -11.38 -18.81
N ALA A 298 -3.74 -10.31 -19.49
CA ALA A 298 -4.60 -9.23 -19.94
C ALA A 298 -5.60 -9.73 -20.99
N SER A 299 -5.18 -10.69 -21.82
CA SER A 299 -6.02 -11.38 -22.81
C SER A 299 -7.14 -12.20 -22.17
N ALA A 300 -6.92 -12.79 -20.98
CA ALA A 300 -7.93 -13.65 -20.34
C ALA A 300 -9.18 -12.89 -19.93
N TYR A 301 -9.05 -11.64 -19.47
CA TYR A 301 -10.18 -10.81 -19.04
C TYR A 301 -10.74 -9.90 -20.14
N ALA A 302 -10.28 -10.06 -21.39
CA ALA A 302 -10.72 -9.22 -22.51
C ALA A 302 -12.22 -9.33 -22.84
N VAL A 303 -12.90 -10.38 -22.36
CA VAL A 303 -14.37 -10.52 -22.44
C VAL A 303 -15.08 -9.40 -21.67
N ILE A 304 -14.44 -8.83 -20.66
CA ILE A 304 -15.03 -7.75 -19.85
C ILE A 304 -14.91 -6.44 -20.62
N HIS A 305 -16.05 -5.82 -20.95
CA HIS A 305 -16.07 -4.48 -21.52
C HIS A 305 -15.61 -3.46 -20.48
N ARG A 306 -14.43 -2.88 -20.67
CA ARG A 306 -13.88 -1.83 -19.80
C ARG A 306 -14.18 -0.45 -20.36
N ILE A 307 -14.83 0.39 -19.57
CA ILE A 307 -15.00 1.81 -19.89
C ILE A 307 -13.74 2.53 -19.44
N THR A 308 -12.93 2.98 -20.39
CA THR A 308 -11.75 3.79 -20.10
C THR A 308 -12.17 5.21 -19.77
N LEU A 309 -11.75 5.71 -18.60
CA LEU A 309 -11.84 7.13 -18.29
C LEU A 309 -10.68 7.88 -18.96
N PRO A 310 -10.83 9.19 -19.24
CA PRO A 310 -9.71 10.00 -19.69
C PRO A 310 -8.55 9.94 -18.68
N PRO A 311 -7.30 10.10 -19.15
CA PRO A 311 -6.12 10.05 -18.27
C PRO A 311 -6.27 11.05 -17.12
N SER A 312 -5.80 10.68 -15.93
CA SER A 312 -5.83 11.57 -14.77
C SER A 312 -4.99 12.82 -15.02
N PRO A 313 -5.44 13.99 -14.53
CA PRO A 313 -4.65 15.21 -14.57
C PRO A 313 -3.34 15.00 -13.79
N THR A 314 -2.27 15.63 -14.26
CA THR A 314 -0.97 15.64 -13.57
C THR A 314 -1.11 16.27 -12.17
N LEU A 315 -0.16 16.01 -11.26
CA LEU A 315 -0.16 16.61 -9.91
C LEU A 315 -0.31 18.13 -9.95
N TRP A 316 0.31 18.80 -10.93
CA TRP A 316 0.21 20.23 -11.13
C TRP A 316 -1.19 20.68 -11.55
N GLU A 317 -1.82 19.97 -12.49
CA GLU A 317 -3.20 20.23 -12.92
C GLU A 317 -4.21 19.95 -11.79
N SER A 318 -3.98 18.90 -11.01
CA SER A 318 -4.82 18.59 -9.85
C SER A 318 -4.67 19.63 -8.74
N LEU A 319 -3.44 20.11 -8.49
CA LEU A 319 -3.19 21.18 -7.52
C LEU A 319 -3.78 22.50 -8.01
N SER A 320 -3.60 22.87 -9.28
CA SER A 320 -4.14 24.11 -9.83
C SER A 320 -5.67 24.11 -9.84
N ASP A 321 -6.32 22.98 -10.11
CA ASP A 321 -7.78 22.82 -10.01
C ASP A 321 -8.28 22.92 -8.56
N THR A 322 -7.58 22.27 -7.62
CA THR A 322 -7.95 22.32 -6.19
C THR A 322 -7.76 23.71 -5.61
N VAL A 323 -6.65 24.36 -5.98
CA VAL A 323 -6.33 25.72 -5.58
C VAL A 323 -7.35 26.66 -6.23
N SER A 324 -7.54 26.62 -7.54
CA SER A 324 -8.48 27.50 -8.24
C SER A 324 -9.93 27.35 -7.74
N SER A 325 -10.40 26.15 -7.40
CA SER A 325 -11.72 25.96 -6.78
C SER A 325 -11.80 26.58 -5.38
N TRP A 326 -10.74 26.49 -4.57
CA TRP A 326 -10.66 27.18 -3.28
C TRP A 326 -10.64 28.72 -3.43
N TRP A 327 -9.98 29.25 -4.47
CA TRP A 327 -9.98 30.68 -4.79
C TRP A 327 -11.28 31.17 -5.47
N ALA A 328 -11.97 30.30 -6.22
CA ALA A 328 -13.24 30.61 -6.86
C ALA A 328 -14.40 30.66 -5.85
N ASP A 329 -14.41 29.73 -4.88
CA ASP A 329 -15.42 29.67 -3.81
C ASP A 329 -15.25 30.84 -2.82
N THR A 330 -14.02 31.32 -2.64
CA THR A 330 -13.73 32.49 -1.77
C THR A 330 -13.92 33.85 -2.46
N THR A 331 -14.12 33.88 -3.78
CA THR A 331 -14.45 35.11 -4.54
C THR A 331 -15.90 35.18 -4.98
N THR A 332 -16.61 34.05 -4.93
CA THR A 332 -18.04 33.94 -5.22
C THR A 332 -18.75 33.49 -3.95
N GLY A 333 -19.03 34.43 -3.05
CA GLY A 333 -19.86 34.17 -1.88
C GLY A 333 -21.28 33.78 -2.33
N ASN A 334 -21.50 32.50 -2.59
CA ASN A 334 -22.80 31.94 -2.94
C ASN A 334 -23.10 30.78 -2.01
N GLY A 335 -23.53 31.13 -0.80
CA GLY A 335 -24.29 30.21 0.02
C GLY A 335 -25.49 29.70 -0.78
N SER A 336 -25.65 28.38 -0.79
CA SER A 336 -26.82 27.67 -1.31
C SER A 336 -28.11 28.36 -0.88
N ALA A 337 -28.74 29.08 -1.81
CA ALA A 337 -30.10 29.53 -1.71
C ALA A 337 -30.76 29.34 -3.08
N SER A 338 -31.84 28.58 -3.06
CA SER A 338 -32.76 28.31 -4.15
C SER A 338 -33.00 29.54 -5.04
N ALA A 339 -32.89 29.33 -6.35
CA ALA A 339 -33.09 30.35 -7.37
C ALA A 339 -34.53 30.87 -7.37
N THR A 340 -34.70 32.15 -7.06
CA THR A 340 -35.79 32.97 -7.62
C THR A 340 -35.21 34.21 -8.28
N ALA A 341 -35.73 34.48 -9.46
CA ALA A 341 -35.22 35.41 -10.46
C ALA A 341 -35.08 36.86 -9.99
N GLY A 342 -33.99 37.49 -10.45
CA GLY A 342 -33.86 38.94 -10.58
C GLY A 342 -33.07 39.62 -9.47
N ASP A 343 -31.73 39.65 -9.58
CA ASP A 343 -30.97 40.71 -8.93
C ASP A 343 -29.67 41.05 -9.67
N LYS A 344 -29.34 42.34 -9.75
CA LYS A 344 -28.15 42.89 -10.42
C LYS A 344 -26.90 42.61 -9.57
N PRO A 345 -25.69 42.51 -10.15
CA PRO A 345 -24.48 42.17 -9.39
C PRO A 345 -24.23 43.19 -8.27
N ARG A 346 -24.29 42.72 -7.02
CA ARG A 346 -24.01 43.53 -5.83
C ARG A 346 -22.56 44.04 -5.90
N LYS A 347 -22.37 45.36 -5.82
CA LYS A 347 -21.05 45.97 -5.71
C LYS A 347 -20.45 45.60 -4.35
N LYS A 348 -19.31 44.90 -4.36
CA LYS A 348 -18.53 44.49 -3.18
C LYS A 348 -18.37 45.67 -2.19
N THR A 349 -18.72 45.43 -0.93
CA THR A 349 -18.63 46.39 0.16
C THR A 349 -17.18 46.74 0.51
N ALA A 350 -16.89 47.97 0.94
CA ALA A 350 -15.51 48.43 1.19
C ALA A 350 -14.74 47.54 2.20
N LYS A 351 -15.43 47.04 3.23
CA LYS A 351 -14.87 46.11 4.24
C LYS A 351 -14.45 44.76 3.65
N GLU A 352 -15.16 44.30 2.63
CA GLU A 352 -14.87 43.04 1.94
C GLU A 352 -13.60 43.15 1.10
N LYS A 353 -13.38 44.32 0.47
CA LYS A 353 -12.14 44.64 -0.25
C LYS A 353 -10.94 44.80 0.69
N GLU A 354 -11.16 45.33 1.88
CA GLU A 354 -10.11 45.46 2.91
C GLU A 354 -9.70 44.09 3.45
N PHE A 355 -10.67 43.20 3.68
CA PHE A 355 -10.41 41.81 4.07
C PHE A 355 -9.70 41.01 2.97
N GLU A 356 -10.08 41.18 1.70
CA GLU A 356 -9.36 40.60 0.56
C GLU A 356 -7.89 41.08 0.52
N ARG A 357 -7.64 42.38 0.72
CA ARG A 357 -6.27 42.95 0.77
C ARG A 357 -5.46 42.40 1.94
N GLY A 358 -6.05 42.32 3.13
CA GLY A 358 -5.39 41.76 4.31
C GLY A 358 -5.01 40.30 4.11
N ARG A 359 -5.88 39.53 3.46
CA ARG A 359 -5.63 38.12 3.12
C ARG A 359 -4.51 37.98 2.08
N TRP A 360 -4.51 38.79 1.02
CA TRP A 360 -3.42 38.80 0.03
C TRP A 360 -2.09 39.25 0.63
N ALA A 361 -2.10 40.22 1.54
CA ALA A 361 -0.90 40.65 2.26
C ALA A 361 -0.35 39.52 3.16
N TRP A 362 -1.22 38.78 3.84
CA TRP A 362 -0.82 37.63 4.65
C TRP A 362 -0.21 36.49 3.80
N PHE A 363 -0.84 36.15 2.66
CA PHE A 363 -0.30 35.13 1.75
C PHE A 363 1.05 35.55 1.15
N ALA A 364 1.21 36.83 0.79
CA ALA A 364 2.48 37.36 0.32
C ALA A 364 3.56 37.27 1.42
N ALA A 365 3.22 37.64 2.66
CA ALA A 365 4.15 37.53 3.79
C ALA A 365 4.55 36.07 4.09
N ALA A 366 3.61 35.14 4.03
CA ALA A 366 3.88 33.70 4.21
C ALA A 366 4.76 33.13 3.08
N GLY A 367 4.48 33.50 1.83
CA GLY A 367 5.29 33.10 0.68
C GLY A 367 6.72 33.63 0.75
N VAL A 368 6.90 34.91 1.11
CA VAL A 368 8.23 35.49 1.34
C VAL A 368 8.95 34.79 2.50
N GLY A 369 8.26 34.53 3.60
CA GLY A 369 8.83 33.80 4.74
C GLY A 369 9.32 32.40 4.38
N MET A 370 8.57 31.68 3.55
CA MET A 370 8.97 30.35 3.05
C MET A 370 10.21 30.43 2.17
N VAL A 371 10.29 31.39 1.24
CA VAL A 371 11.46 31.59 0.37
C VAL A 371 12.69 31.97 1.19
N VAL A 372 12.55 32.87 2.17
CA VAL A 372 13.63 33.26 3.09
C VAL A 372 14.10 32.05 3.89
N TYR A 373 13.19 31.21 4.39
CA TYR A 373 13.55 29.99 5.11
C TYR A 373 14.32 29.02 4.21
N LEU A 374 13.88 28.77 2.98
CA LEU A 374 14.55 27.86 2.04
C LEU A 374 15.95 28.33 1.65
N LEU A 375 16.16 29.65 1.54
CA LEU A 375 17.47 30.24 1.29
C LEU A 375 18.36 30.20 2.54
N ALA A 376 17.82 30.52 3.72
CA ALA A 376 18.55 30.54 4.98
C ALA A 376 18.91 29.13 5.49
N SER A 377 18.08 28.12 5.20
CA SER A 377 18.32 26.74 5.62
C SER A 377 19.36 26.02 4.76
N GLY A 378 19.93 26.67 3.74
CA GLY A 378 20.95 26.10 2.86
C GLY A 378 20.45 24.97 1.96
N LEU A 379 19.13 24.80 1.81
CA LEU A 379 18.53 23.68 1.06
C LEU A 379 18.60 23.89 -0.46
N VAL A 380 18.79 25.14 -0.91
CA VAL A 380 18.92 25.53 -2.32
C VAL A 380 20.16 26.39 -2.48
N ARG A 381 21.18 25.86 -3.17
CA ARG A 381 22.38 26.61 -3.54
C ARG A 381 22.13 27.23 -4.92
N VAL A 382 21.97 28.55 -4.97
CA VAL A 382 21.81 29.28 -6.25
C VAL A 382 23.20 29.51 -6.82
N GLU A 383 23.62 28.66 -7.74
CA GLU A 383 24.85 28.82 -8.49
C GLU A 383 24.59 29.75 -9.68
N TYR A 384 25.16 30.96 -9.63
CA TYR A 384 25.15 31.88 -10.76
C TYR A 384 26.22 31.41 -11.75
N ALA A 385 25.81 30.75 -12.83
CA ALA A 385 26.67 30.49 -13.97
C ALA A 385 26.92 31.81 -14.73
N GLY A 386 27.90 32.58 -14.25
CA GLY A 386 28.50 33.71 -14.94
C GLY A 386 29.76 33.25 -15.66
N GLU A 387 29.71 33.28 -16.99
CA GLU A 387 30.81 33.01 -17.91
C GLU A 387 31.87 34.13 -17.80
N GLY A 388 33.13 33.79 -17.48
CA GLY A 388 34.27 34.71 -17.60
C GLY A 388 35.35 34.60 -16.51
N ASP A 389 36.38 33.81 -16.82
CA ASP A 389 37.84 33.89 -16.54
C ASP A 389 38.44 34.48 -15.23
N ASP A 390 39.43 33.68 -14.76
CA ASP A 390 40.70 33.97 -14.05
C ASP A 390 40.59 34.58 -12.62
N GLU A 391 41.25 34.10 -11.56
CA GLU A 391 42.68 33.78 -11.37
C GLU A 391 42.87 32.99 -10.04
N GLU A 392 43.94 32.20 -9.98
CA GLU A 392 44.45 31.48 -8.80
C GLU A 392 44.96 32.43 -7.71
N GLU A 393 44.79 32.05 -6.43
CA GLU A 393 45.69 32.32 -5.28
C GLU A 393 45.04 31.58 -4.07
N GLY A 394 45.63 30.55 -3.46
CA GLY A 394 46.88 30.56 -2.71
C GLY A 394 46.55 30.24 -1.26
N GLU A 395 46.54 28.96 -0.87
CA GLU A 395 46.28 28.50 0.49
C GLU A 395 47.48 28.82 1.41
N GLU A 396 47.28 29.65 2.43
CA GLU A 396 48.16 29.71 3.61
C GLU A 396 47.37 29.27 4.84
N ASN A 397 47.83 28.16 5.43
CA ASN A 397 47.41 27.68 6.74
C ASN A 397 48.12 28.51 7.82
N GLU A 398 47.38 28.96 8.83
CA GLU A 398 47.96 29.50 10.06
C GLU A 398 47.25 28.82 11.25
N ASP A 399 47.94 27.82 11.81
CA ASP A 399 47.61 27.17 13.08
C ASP A 399 48.00 28.11 14.23
N GLY A 400 47.05 28.38 15.12
CA GLY A 400 47.26 29.15 16.36
C GLY A 400 46.89 28.30 17.56
N ASP A 401 47.90 27.68 18.18
CA ASP A 401 47.82 27.05 19.50
C ASP A 401 48.01 28.13 20.57
N GLU A 402 47.03 28.27 21.48
CA GLU A 402 47.15 29.03 22.72
C GLU A 402 47.26 28.03 23.88
N ASP A 403 48.46 27.92 24.44
CA ASP A 403 48.75 27.27 25.72
C ASP A 403 48.45 28.25 26.86
N GLU A 404 47.61 27.86 27.83
CA GLU A 404 47.50 28.52 29.13
C GLU A 404 48.03 27.59 30.23
N ASP A 405 49.05 28.09 30.92
CA ASP A 405 49.72 27.53 32.09
C ASP A 405 48.82 27.53 33.33
N GLU A 406 48.86 26.46 34.13
CA GLU A 406 48.70 26.55 35.59
C GLU A 406 49.73 25.65 36.29
N GLU A 407 50.64 26.31 37.02
CA GLU A 407 51.62 25.73 37.95
C GLU A 407 50.96 25.33 39.27
N GLU A 408 51.37 24.20 39.85
CA GLU A 408 51.41 24.00 41.32
C GLU A 408 52.65 23.16 41.70
N ASP A 409 53.50 23.79 42.51
CA ASP A 409 54.76 23.37 43.15
C ASP A 409 54.56 22.24 44.19
N GLU A 410 55.41 21.20 44.27
CA GLU A 410 56.68 21.02 45.04
C GLU A 410 56.52 19.99 46.19
N ASP A 411 57.69 19.47 46.61
CA ASP A 411 58.03 18.59 47.76
C ASP A 411 58.10 17.07 47.44
N GLU A 412 59.25 16.54 47.00
CA GLU A 412 60.45 16.13 47.78
C GLU A 412 60.24 14.88 48.68
N ASP A 413 60.76 13.72 48.26
CA ASP A 413 61.90 13.03 48.90
C ASP A 413 61.98 11.51 48.65
N GLU A 414 63.15 11.11 48.14
CA GLU A 414 64.01 9.94 48.45
C GLU A 414 63.38 8.55 48.76
N ASP A 415 63.78 7.50 48.02
CA ASP A 415 64.89 6.63 48.46
C ASP A 415 65.18 5.46 47.47
N LEU A 416 66.45 5.10 47.31
CA LEU A 416 66.99 4.10 46.39
C LEU A 416 67.33 2.77 47.09
N GLY A 417 66.56 1.70 46.82
CA GLY A 417 66.95 0.28 46.86
C GLY A 417 67.35 -0.34 48.24
N PRO A 418 67.80 -1.61 48.31
CA PRO A 418 67.95 -2.62 47.26
C PRO A 418 67.47 -4.07 47.64
N LEU A 419 67.39 -4.92 46.60
CA LEU A 419 67.71 -6.38 46.50
C LEU A 419 67.52 -7.39 47.66
N THR A 420 67.20 -8.61 47.20
CA THR A 420 67.27 -9.96 47.83
C THR A 420 66.04 -10.37 48.65
N GLY A 421 65.52 -11.59 48.62
CA GLY A 421 65.86 -12.82 47.92
C GLY A 421 65.15 -14.00 48.60
N LEU A 422 64.80 -15.00 47.77
CA LEU A 422 64.71 -16.44 48.06
C LEU A 422 63.52 -17.06 48.84
N VAL A 423 63.23 -18.28 48.35
CA VAL A 423 62.53 -19.45 48.93
C VAL A 423 61.01 -19.44 48.75
N GLU A 424 60.46 -20.10 47.71
CA GLU A 424 60.30 -21.57 47.48
C GLU A 424 59.08 -22.18 48.17
N GLU A 425 58.55 -23.20 47.47
CA GLU A 425 57.52 -24.20 47.81
C GLU A 425 56.06 -23.76 47.59
N GLU A 426 55.47 -24.18 46.46
CA GLU A 426 54.86 -25.50 46.18
C GLU A 426 53.46 -25.59 46.78
N ASP A 427 52.44 -25.62 45.91
CA ASP A 427 51.59 -26.81 45.75
C ASP A 427 50.55 -26.53 44.65
N ASP A 428 50.70 -27.25 43.54
CA ASP A 428 49.64 -27.47 42.57
C ASP A 428 48.69 -28.54 43.14
N GLU A 429 47.50 -28.12 43.54
CA GLU A 429 46.22 -28.87 43.38
C GLU A 429 45.04 -27.90 43.24
#